data_AF-A0A533SIX9-F1
#
_entry.id   AF-A0A533SIX9-F1
#
_cell.length_a   1.000
_cell.length_b   1.000
_cell.length_c   1.000
_cell.angle_alpha   90.00
_cell.angle_beta   90.00
_cell.angle_gamma   90.00
#
_symmetry.space_group_name_H-M   'P 1'
#
loop_
_entity.id
_entity.type
_entity.pdbx_description
1 polymer ?
#
loop_
_entity_poly.entity_id
_entity_poly.type
_entity_poly.pdbx_seq_one_letter_code
_entity_poly.pdbx_strand_id
1 'polypeptide(L)'
;METPIKKNSGWRLFIQTILGRAYPRVIGLQREKSWLFFDSFLPLLSVAAYVFVYRAIGAPEEYVGFVIVGGAMTAFWMNILWSMSSQLYWEKETGNLG
;
A
#
# COMPACT_ATOMS: atom_id res chain seq x y z
N MET A 1 3.38 -45.31 -2.04
CA MET A 1 4.55 -44.76 -1.32
C MET A 1 4.12 -43.42 -0.76
N GLU A 2 3.68 -43.38 0.50
CA GLU A 2 3.27 -42.14 1.16
C GLU A 2 4.54 -41.39 1.58
N THR A 3 4.85 -40.29 0.91
CA THR A 3 5.97 -39.43 1.32
C THR A 3 5.60 -38.78 2.65
N PRO A 4 6.45 -38.87 3.69
CA PRO A 4 6.13 -38.26 4.99
C PRO A 4 5.98 -36.75 4.83
N ILE A 5 4.78 -36.23 5.12
CA ILE A 5 4.48 -34.80 5.08
C ILE A 5 5.34 -34.12 6.16
N LYS A 6 6.40 -33.44 5.72
CA LYS A 6 7.27 -32.67 6.61
C LYS A 6 6.50 -31.45 7.12
N LYS A 7 5.81 -31.59 8.25
CA LYS A 7 5.19 -30.47 8.96
C LYS A 7 6.29 -29.50 9.40
N ASN A 8 6.39 -28.36 8.71
CA ASN A 8 7.21 -27.25 9.16
C ASN A 8 6.57 -26.71 10.45
N SER A 9 7.33 -26.62 11.54
CA SER A 9 6.85 -26.11 12.83
C SER A 9 7.64 -24.86 13.24
N GLY A 10 7.06 -24.06 14.14
CA GLY A 10 7.67 -22.83 14.64
C GLY A 10 7.65 -21.66 13.64
N TRP A 11 8.68 -20.80 13.69
CA TRP A 11 8.73 -19.55 12.92
C TRP A 11 8.67 -19.73 11.39
N ARG A 12 9.16 -20.86 10.88
CA ARG A 12 9.11 -21.15 9.44
C ARG A 12 7.69 -21.31 8.92
N LEU A 13 6.79 -21.89 9.73
CA LEU A 13 5.37 -22.00 9.38
C LEU A 13 4.70 -20.63 9.38
N PHE A 14 5.02 -19.78 10.37
CA PHE A 14 4.53 -18.40 10.42
C PHE A 14 4.94 -17.60 9.17
N ILE A 15 6.21 -17.63 8.80
CA ILE A 15 6.70 -16.92 7.60
C ILE A 15 6.06 -17.49 6.33
N GLN A 16 5.96 -18.82 6.19
CA GLN A 16 5.28 -19.44 5.04
C GLN A 16 3.81 -19.06 4.94
N THR A 17 3.12 -18.91 6.08
CA THR A 17 1.72 -18.48 6.13
C THR A 17 1.57 -17.01 5.75
N ILE A 18 2.46 -16.15 6.25
CA ILE A 18 2.52 -14.73 5.89
C ILE A 18 2.76 -14.58 4.39
N LEU A 19 3.79 -15.25 3.85
CA LEU A 19 4.12 -15.20 2.43
C LEU A 19 2.98 -15.77 1.57
N GLY A 20 2.35 -16.87 1.99
CA GLY A 20 1.24 -17.49 1.27
C GLY A 20 0.01 -16.58 1.15
N ARG A 21 -0.28 -15.73 2.15
CA ARG A 21 -1.38 -14.76 2.11
C ARG A 21 -1.00 -13.43 1.48
N ALA A 22 0.25 -13.00 1.63
CA ALA A 22 0.74 -11.75 1.05
C ALA A 22 0.97 -11.86 -0.47
N TYR A 23 1.45 -13.01 -0.95
CA TYR A 23 1.82 -13.22 -2.35
C TYR A 23 0.65 -12.98 -3.34
N PRO A 24 -0.55 -13.56 -3.17
CA PRO A 24 -1.67 -13.29 -4.07
C PRO A 24 -2.11 -11.83 -4.04
N ARG A 25 -2.02 -11.16 -2.89
CA ARG A 25 -2.39 -9.74 -2.75
C ARG A 25 -1.39 -8.83 -3.46
N VAL A 26 -0.09 -9.05 -3.24
CA VAL A 26 0.98 -8.25 -3.87
C VAL A 26 0.96 -8.43 -5.40
N ILE A 27 0.81 -9.66 -5.88
CA ILE A 27 0.75 -9.93 -7.31
C ILE A 27 -0.57 -9.49 -7.93
N GLY A 28 -1.69 -9.66 -7.23
CA GLY A 28 -3.00 -9.16 -7.67
C GLY A 28 -2.99 -7.64 -7.84
N LEU A 29 -2.42 -6.92 -6.87
CA LEU A 29 -2.27 -5.46 -6.91
C LEU A 29 -1.33 -5.01 -8.04
N GLN A 30 -0.26 -5.76 -8.32
CA GLN A 30 0.70 -5.45 -9.38
C GLN A 30 0.20 -5.73 -10.80
N ARG A 31 -0.88 -6.50 -10.97
CA ARG A 31 -1.40 -6.83 -12.32
C ARG A 31 -2.01 -5.63 -13.02
N GLU A 32 -2.53 -4.66 -12.28
CA GLU A 32 -2.97 -3.38 -12.83
C GLU A 32 -1.84 -2.36 -12.83
N LYS A 33 -0.90 -2.50 -13.77
CA LYS A 33 0.21 -1.55 -13.94
C LYS A 33 -0.25 -0.10 -14.11
N SER A 34 -1.42 0.10 -14.73
CA SER A 34 -2.05 1.41 -14.86
C SER A 34 -2.41 2.01 -13.50
N TRP A 35 -2.87 1.19 -12.56
CA TRP A 35 -3.25 1.64 -11.21
C TRP A 35 -2.04 2.09 -10.41
N LEU A 36 -0.94 1.32 -10.45
CA LEU A 36 0.34 1.71 -9.84
C LEU A 36 0.88 3.04 -10.38
N PHE A 37 0.66 3.30 -11.67
CA PHE A 37 1.04 4.57 -12.29
C PHE A 37 0.22 5.73 -11.72
N PHE A 38 -1.11 5.60 -11.66
CA PHE A 38 -1.98 6.64 -11.11
C PHE A 38 -1.76 6.88 -9.61
N ASP A 39 -1.55 5.81 -8.83
CA ASP A 39 -1.27 5.85 -7.40
C ASP A 39 0.01 6.60 -7.04
N SER A 40 1.02 6.55 -7.92
CA SER A 40 2.29 7.24 -7.69
C SER A 40 2.27 8.64 -8.29
N PHE A 41 1.64 8.80 -9.46
CA PHE A 41 1.68 10.05 -10.22
C PHE A 41 0.74 11.11 -9.65
N LEU A 42 -0.51 10.76 -9.29
CA LEU A 42 -1.49 11.72 -8.79
C LEU A 42 -1.06 12.35 -7.46
N PRO A 43 -0.54 11.59 -6.48
CA PRO A 43 -0.11 12.20 -5.23
C PRO A 43 1.21 12.96 -5.37
N LEU A 44 2.11 12.52 -6.26
CA LEU A 44 3.32 13.28 -6.58
C LEU A 44 2.96 14.65 -7.19
N LEU A 45 1.96 14.70 -8.08
CA LEU A 45 1.47 15.95 -8.65
C LEU A 45 0.84 16.86 -7.57
N SER A 46 0.07 16.28 -6.65
CA SER A 46 -0.51 17.01 -5.52
C SER A 46 0.56 17.61 -4.61
N VAL A 47 1.59 16.83 -4.26
CA VAL A 47 2.75 17.29 -3.49
C VAL A 47 3.49 18.40 -4.22
N ALA A 48 3.74 18.24 -5.52
CA ALA A 48 4.41 19.25 -6.34
C ALA A 48 3.63 20.58 -6.33
N ALA A 49 2.29 20.55 -6.44
CA ALA A 49 1.46 21.74 -6.36
C ALA A 49 1.65 22.49 -5.02
N TYR A 50 1.66 21.77 -3.90
CA TYR A 50 1.94 22.39 -2.59
C TYR A 50 3.36 22.97 -2.51
N VAL A 51 4.37 22.29 -3.04
CA VAL A 51 5.75 22.79 -3.11
C VAL A 51 5.83 24.10 -3.92
N PHE A 52 5.18 24.15 -5.08
CA PHE A 52 5.15 25.36 -5.91
C PHE A 52 4.43 26.52 -5.21
N VAL A 53 3.37 26.24 -4.45
CA VAL A 53 2.68 27.24 -3.62
C VAL A 53 3.64 27.78 -2.56
N TYR A 54 4.26 26.93 -1.74
CA TYR A 54 5.20 27.37 -0.69
C TYR A 54 6.39 28.17 -1.24
N ARG A 55 6.90 27.77 -2.40
CA ARG A 55 7.95 28.52 -3.11
C ARG A 55 7.46 29.88 -3.61
N ALA A 56 6.21 30.00 -4.05
CA ALA A 56 5.63 31.27 -4.51
C ALA A 56 5.42 32.29 -3.38
N ILE A 57 5.24 31.83 -2.13
CA ILE A 57 5.08 32.70 -0.95
C ILE A 57 6.43 33.11 -0.33
N GLY A 58 7.57 32.67 -0.89
CA GLY A 58 8.91 33.00 -0.38
C GLY A 58 9.28 32.31 0.93
N ALA A 59 8.63 31.18 1.27
CA ALA A 59 8.93 30.44 2.49
C ALA A 59 10.33 29.77 2.42
N PRO A 60 11.07 29.67 3.54
CA PRO A 60 12.35 28.98 3.63
C PRO A 60 12.29 27.53 3.11
N GLU A 61 13.32 27.07 2.40
CA GLU A 61 13.39 25.73 1.77
C GLU A 61 13.20 24.57 2.76
N GLU A 62 13.48 24.77 4.05
CA GLU A 62 13.27 23.77 5.10
C GLU A 62 11.79 23.34 5.23
N TYR A 63 10.84 24.25 4.98
CA TYR A 63 9.41 23.93 5.02
C TYR A 63 8.95 23.15 3.79
N VAL A 64 9.66 23.26 2.67
CA VAL A 64 9.38 22.50 1.44
C VAL A 64 9.60 21.01 1.67
N GLY A 65 10.67 20.65 2.40
CA GLY A 65 10.96 19.26 2.76
C GLY A 65 9.86 18.64 3.62
N PHE A 66 9.34 19.37 4.60
CA PHE A 66 8.23 18.91 5.46
C PHE A 66 6.95 18.66 4.68
N VAL A 67 6.63 19.53 3.73
CA VAL A 67 5.43 19.41 2.89
C VAL A 67 5.53 18.20 1.94
N ILE A 68 6.72 17.94 1.39
CA ILE A 68 6.96 16.77 0.54
C ILE A 68 6.77 15.48 1.34
N VAL A 69 7.40 15.39 2.50
CA VAL A 69 7.30 14.21 3.38
C VAL A 69 5.87 14.03 3.87
N GLY A 70 5.21 15.11 4.31
CA GLY A 70 3.83 15.08 4.78
C GLY A 70 2.86 14.62 3.70
N GLY A 71 2.93 15.21 2.49
CA GLY A 71 2.04 14.84 1.40
C GLY A 71 2.31 13.43 0.85
N ALA A 72 3.57 12.98 0.81
CA ALA A 72 3.91 11.60 0.48
C ALA A 72 3.35 10.62 1.53
N MET A 73 3.44 10.94 2.82
CA MET A 73 2.89 10.12 3.90
C MET A 73 1.36 10.04 3.85
N THR A 74 0.66 11.16 3.61
CA THR A 74 -0.80 11.17 3.50
C THR A 74 -1.27 10.34 2.30
N ALA A 75 -0.60 10.48 1.16
CA ALA A 75 -0.88 9.69 -0.03
C ALA A 75 -0.71 8.18 0.19
N PHE A 76 0.39 7.80 0.85
CA PHE A 76 0.67 6.41 1.20
C PHE A 76 -0.41 5.83 2.13
N TRP A 77 -0.74 6.54 3.21
CA TRP A 77 -1.73 6.07 4.17
C TRP A 77 -3.14 6.01 3.57
N MET A 78 -3.52 6.97 2.73
CA MET A 78 -4.81 6.93 2.04
C MET A 78 -4.92 5.71 1.11
N ASN A 79 -3.85 5.36 0.40
CA ASN A 79 -3.81 4.15 -0.42
C ASN A 79 -3.94 2.87 0.42
N ILE A 80 -3.25 2.78 1.56
CA ILE A 80 -3.35 1.63 2.47
C ILE A 80 -4.76 1.52 3.06
N LEU A 81 -5.31 2.61 3.58
CA LEU A 81 -6.64 2.60 4.20
C LEU A 81 -7.72 2.22 3.20
N TRP A 82 -7.62 2.72 1.97
CA TRP A 82 -8.53 2.35 0.90
C TRP A 82 -8.38 0.88 0.47
N SER A 83 -7.14 0.37 0.39
CA SER A 83 -6.88 -1.04 0.09
C SER A 83 -7.38 -1.98 1.19
N MET A 84 -7.29 -1.59 2.46
CA MET A 84 -7.80 -2.37 3.59
C MET A 84 -9.33 -2.30 3.70
N SER A 85 -9.92 -1.12 3.49
CA SER A 85 -11.38 -0.94 3.56
C SER A 85 -12.08 -1.71 2.45
N SER A 86 -11.54 -1.68 1.23
CA SER A 86 -12.04 -2.48 0.10
C SER A 86 -11.95 -3.98 0.39
N GLN A 87 -10.83 -4.49 0.89
CA GLN A 87 -10.71 -5.91 1.29
C GLN A 87 -11.76 -6.31 2.33
N LEU A 88 -11.94 -5.50 3.38
CA LEU A 88 -12.94 -5.76 4.42
C LEU A 88 -14.37 -5.72 3.86
N TYR A 89 -14.66 -4.76 2.98
CA TYR A 89 -15.94 -4.63 2.30
C TYR A 89 -16.27 -5.87 1.47
N TRP A 90 -15.31 -6.33 0.66
CA TRP A 90 -15.49 -7.51 -0.19
C TRP A 90 -15.52 -8.83 0.60
N GLU A 91 -14.76 -8.96 1.71
CA GLU A 91 -14.89 -10.12 2.60
C GLU A 91 -16.26 -10.17 3.29
N LYS A 92 -16.88 -9.01 3.56
CA LYS A 92 -18.25 -8.90 4.08
C LYS A 92 -19.30 -9.24 3.02
N GLU A 93 -19.14 -8.82 1.77
CA GLU A 93 -20.10 -9.10 0.69
C GLU A 93 -20.01 -10.52 0.10
N THR A 94 -18.81 -11.13 0.10
CA THR A 94 -18.58 -12.45 -0.51
C THR A 94 -18.92 -13.63 0.43
N GLY A 95 -19.48 -13.36 1.61
CA GLY A 95 -20.11 -14.38 2.45
C GLY A 95 -19.18 -15.33 3.21
N ASN A 96 -17.93 -14.94 3.52
CA ASN A 96 -17.06 -15.72 4.42
C ASN A 96 -17.17 -15.29 5.91
N LEU A 97 -18.07 -14.35 6.22
CA LEU A 97 -18.43 -13.91 7.58
C LEU A 97 -19.96 -13.71 7.74
N GLY A 98 -20.75 -14.53 7.05
CA GLY A 98 -22.20 -14.68 7.27
C GLY A 98 -22.52 -15.92 8.09
#